data_AF-A0A5R8NX94-F1
#
_entry.id   AF-A0A5R8NX94-F1
#
_cell.length_a   1.000
_cell.length_b   1.000
_cell.length_c   1.000
_cell.angle_alpha   90.00
_cell.angle_beta   90.00
_cell.angle_gamma   90.00
#
_symmetry.space_group_name_H-M   'P 1'
#
loop_
_entity.id
_entity.type
_entity.pdbx_description
1 polymer ?
#
loop_
_entity_poly.entity_id
_entity_poly.type
_entity_poly.pdbx_seq_one_letter_code
_entity_poly.pdbx_strand_id
1 'polypeptide(L)'
;MIVDVEIGQSLMATRASPRPCSSAATVAAARLHQTTERWVDSRIRLPHGVRPDGLATILVAAAIGIHIQAATEPGVVTVDDMVDQLEALVKPLLVEPPRR
;
A
#
# COMPACT_ATOMS: atom_id res chain seq x y z
N MET A 1 -22.13 5.56 54.49
CA MET A 1 -21.29 4.55 53.79
C MET A 1 -21.58 4.70 52.30
N ILE A 2 -20.82 5.59 51.67
CA ILE A 2 -21.02 6.07 50.29
C ILE A 2 -19.63 5.98 49.63
N VAL A 3 -19.29 4.86 48.99
CA VAL A 3 -18.30 4.79 47.90
C VAL A 3 -18.45 3.40 47.24
N ASP A 4 -19.28 3.25 46.20
CA ASP A 4 -19.16 2.08 45.28
C ASP A 4 -19.95 2.23 43.95
N VAL A 5 -20.14 3.46 43.45
CA VAL A 5 -20.78 3.71 42.15
C VAL A 5 -20.02 4.80 41.41
N GLU A 6 -18.70 4.63 41.24
CA GLU A 6 -17.92 5.56 40.38
C GLU A 6 -16.79 4.88 39.59
N ILE A 7 -16.69 3.55 39.61
CA ILE A 7 -15.67 2.81 38.83
C ILE A 7 -16.20 2.37 37.45
N GLY A 8 -17.52 2.43 37.23
CA GLY A 8 -18.15 1.98 35.97
C GLY A 8 -18.23 3.01 34.83
N GLN A 9 -18.07 4.31 35.11
CA GLN A 9 -18.25 5.37 34.08
C GLN A 9 -16.93 5.92 33.52
N SER A 10 -15.79 5.64 34.16
CA SER A 10 -14.48 6.13 33.70
C SER A 10 -13.85 5.29 32.58
N LEU A 11 -14.43 4.14 32.20
CA LEU A 11 -13.91 3.26 31.15
C LEU A 11 -14.60 3.42 29.77
N MET A 12 -15.62 4.26 29.65
CA MET A 12 -16.35 4.48 28.39
C MET A 12 -16.07 5.84 27.73
N ALA A 13 -15.26 6.70 28.37
CA ALA A 13 -14.90 8.03 27.86
C ALA A 13 -13.58 8.08 27.08
N THR A 14 -12.87 6.96 26.94
CA THR A 14 -11.82 6.79 25.93
C THR A 14 -12.40 6.13 24.67
N ARG A 15 -13.49 6.71 24.14
CA ARG A 15 -13.65 6.70 22.70
C ARG A 15 -12.47 7.49 22.15
N ALA A 16 -11.42 6.76 21.80
CA ALA A 16 -10.37 7.27 20.95
C ALA A 16 -11.06 7.88 19.74
N SER A 17 -11.17 9.22 19.73
CA SER A 17 -11.56 9.96 18.55
C SER A 17 -10.63 9.45 17.45
N PRO A 18 -11.15 8.85 16.35
CA PRO A 18 -10.29 8.41 15.27
C PRO A 18 -9.51 9.66 14.84
N ARG A 19 -8.20 9.65 15.06
CA ARG A 19 -7.34 10.74 14.64
C ARG A 19 -7.61 10.94 13.14
N PRO A 20 -7.71 12.19 12.65
CA PRO A 20 -7.88 12.48 11.22
C PRO A 20 -6.71 12.00 10.32
N CYS A 21 -5.78 11.20 10.85
CA CYS A 21 -4.72 10.50 10.11
C CYS A 21 -5.25 9.55 9.01
N SER A 22 -6.54 9.20 9.01
CA SER A 22 -7.14 8.27 8.05
C SER A 22 -7.35 8.86 6.64
N SER A 23 -7.60 10.17 6.49
CA SER A 23 -7.89 10.75 5.16
C SER A 23 -6.63 11.00 4.34
N ALA A 24 -5.53 11.43 4.97
CA ALA A 24 -4.27 11.70 4.25
C ALA A 24 -3.65 10.41 3.68
N ALA A 25 -3.62 9.33 4.47
CA ALA A 25 -3.09 8.04 4.04
C ALA A 25 -3.93 7.42 2.90
N THR A 26 -5.25 7.51 3.00
CA THR A 26 -6.17 7.02 1.95
C THR A 26 -6.07 7.86 0.67
N VAL A 27 -5.95 9.18 0.78
CA VAL A 27 -5.69 10.07 -0.36
C VAL A 27 -4.33 9.79 -1.01
N ALA A 28 -3.28 9.55 -0.21
CA ALA A 28 -1.97 9.18 -0.72
C ALA A 28 -2.00 7.83 -1.45
N ALA A 29 -2.66 6.82 -0.87
CA ALA A 29 -2.84 5.52 -1.50
C ALA A 29 -3.63 5.60 -2.81
N ALA A 30 -4.71 6.39 -2.84
CA ALA A 30 -5.49 6.61 -4.05
C ALA A 30 -4.69 7.31 -5.17
N ARG A 31 -3.88 8.33 -4.82
CA ARG A 31 -2.99 8.99 -5.78
C ARG A 31 -1.89 8.07 -6.30
N LEU A 32 -1.32 7.26 -5.42
CA LEU A 32 -0.32 6.26 -5.79
C LEU A 32 -0.93 5.24 -6.76
N HIS A 33 -2.10 4.70 -6.42
CA HIS A 33 -2.84 3.77 -7.29
C HIS A 33 -3.13 4.38 -8.66
N GLN A 34 -3.71 5.59 -8.73
CA GLN A 34 -4.01 6.26 -10.01
C GLN A 34 -2.76 6.53 -10.85
N THR A 35 -1.63 6.80 -10.22
CA THR A 35 -0.35 7.03 -10.91
C THR A 35 0.20 5.72 -11.45
N THR A 36 0.16 4.66 -10.64
CA THR A 36 0.57 3.32 -11.04
C THR A 36 -0.32 2.77 -12.15
N GLU A 37 -1.63 2.97 -12.10
CA GLU A 37 -2.58 2.54 -13.14
C GLU A 37 -2.25 3.17 -14.50
N ARG A 38 -2.04 4.50 -14.53
CA ARG A 38 -1.64 5.19 -15.77
C ARG A 38 -0.28 4.71 -16.30
N TRP A 39 0.64 4.40 -15.40
CA TRP A 39 1.92 3.83 -15.79
C TRP A 39 1.76 2.42 -16.37
N VAL A 40 0.99 1.55 -15.73
CA VAL A 40 0.66 0.21 -16.22
C VAL A 40 0.02 0.29 -17.60
N ASP A 41 -1.00 1.13 -17.76
CA ASP A 41 -1.73 1.29 -19.03
C ASP A 41 -0.82 1.75 -20.19
N SER A 42 0.15 2.61 -19.90
CA SER A 42 1.06 3.17 -20.91
C SER A 42 2.34 2.37 -21.16
N ARG A 43 2.76 1.52 -20.22
CA ARG A 43 4.07 0.86 -20.24
C ARG A 43 4.02 -0.65 -20.20
N ILE A 44 2.89 -1.27 -19.85
CA ILE A 44 2.79 -2.71 -19.66
C ILE A 44 1.85 -3.35 -20.69
N ARG A 45 2.35 -4.37 -21.36
CA ARG A 45 1.54 -5.27 -22.17
C ARG A 45 0.90 -6.31 -21.28
N LEU A 46 -0.36 -6.12 -20.97
CA LEU A 46 -1.10 -7.01 -20.10
C LEU A 46 -1.51 -8.31 -20.82
N PRO A 47 -1.44 -9.47 -20.14
CA PRO A 47 -2.04 -10.72 -20.63
C PRO A 47 -3.56 -10.58 -20.80
N HIS A 48 -4.14 -11.44 -21.63
CA HIS A 48 -5.60 -11.46 -21.82
C HIS A 48 -6.30 -11.67 -20.48
N GLY A 49 -7.30 -10.82 -20.19
CA GLY A 49 -8.08 -10.87 -18.96
C GLY A 49 -7.49 -10.09 -17.77
N VAL A 50 -6.28 -9.54 -17.88
CA VAL A 50 -5.71 -8.66 -16.84
C VAL A 50 -6.05 -7.21 -17.17
N ARG A 51 -6.64 -6.49 -16.21
CA ARG A 51 -6.95 -5.06 -16.33
C ARG A 51 -5.83 -4.21 -15.70
N PRO A 52 -5.54 -3.00 -16.23
CA PRO A 52 -4.53 -2.10 -15.66
C PRO A 52 -4.75 -1.79 -14.17
N ASP A 53 -5.98 -1.49 -13.79
CA ASP A 53 -6.42 -1.28 -12.40
C ASP A 53 -6.06 -2.45 -11.46
N GLY A 54 -6.24 -3.69 -11.94
CA GLY A 54 -5.93 -4.90 -11.17
C GLY A 54 -4.44 -5.03 -10.91
N LEU A 55 -3.60 -4.84 -11.94
CA LEU A 55 -2.15 -4.88 -11.76
C LEU A 55 -1.65 -3.71 -10.90
N ALA A 56 -2.20 -2.51 -11.09
CA ALA A 56 -1.85 -1.35 -10.27
C ALA A 56 -2.14 -1.58 -8.79
N THR A 57 -3.30 -2.19 -8.48
CA THR A 57 -3.66 -2.57 -7.10
C THR A 57 -2.63 -3.54 -6.49
N ILE A 58 -2.21 -4.56 -7.25
CA ILE A 58 -1.20 -5.53 -6.81
C ILE A 58 0.14 -4.84 -6.54
N LEU A 59 0.60 -3.97 -7.44
CA LEU A 59 1.87 -3.26 -7.29
C LEU A 59 1.87 -2.32 -6.07
N VAL A 60 0.78 -1.59 -5.85
CA VAL A 60 0.63 -0.70 -4.68
C VAL A 60 0.63 -1.52 -3.39
N ALA A 61 -0.11 -2.62 -3.35
CA ALA A 61 -0.16 -3.50 -2.18
C ALA A 61 1.21 -4.12 -1.87
N ALA A 62 1.94 -4.57 -2.90
CA ALA A 62 3.29 -5.10 -2.76
C ALA A 62 4.25 -4.03 -2.19
N ALA A 63 4.23 -2.81 -2.73
CA ALA A 63 5.08 -1.72 -2.24
C ALA A 63 4.82 -1.39 -0.75
N ILE A 64 3.55 -1.36 -0.34
CA ILE A 64 3.17 -1.16 1.07
C ILE A 64 3.68 -2.34 1.92
N GLY A 65 3.48 -3.58 1.47
CA GLY A 65 3.93 -4.78 2.17
C GLY A 65 5.46 -4.80 2.38
N ILE A 66 6.22 -4.48 1.34
CA ILE A 66 7.69 -4.39 1.39
C ILE A 66 8.13 -3.34 2.42
N HIS A 67 7.49 -2.17 2.44
CA HIS A 67 7.79 -1.12 3.43
C HIS A 67 7.50 -1.56 4.85
N ILE A 68 6.35 -2.23 5.08
CA ILE A 68 6.01 -2.76 6.41
C ILE A 68 7.02 -3.82 6.83
N GLN A 69 7.36 -4.75 5.93
CA GLN A 69 8.25 -5.85 6.25
C GLN A 69 9.69 -5.39 6.52
N ALA A 70 10.20 -4.43 5.75
CA ALA A 70 11.51 -3.80 6.01
C ALA A 70 11.53 -3.06 7.36
N ALA A 71 10.41 -2.49 7.79
CA ALA A 71 10.30 -1.84 9.10
C ALA A 71 10.22 -2.84 10.26
N THR A 72 9.64 -4.03 10.04
CA THR A 72 9.51 -5.07 11.08
C THR A 72 10.72 -5.98 11.18
N GLU A 73 11.39 -6.29 10.07
CA GLU A 73 12.50 -7.24 9.98
C GLU A 73 13.64 -6.73 9.06
N PRO A 74 14.30 -5.62 9.43
CA PRO A 74 15.27 -4.93 8.56
C PRO A 74 16.52 -5.75 8.21
N GLY A 75 16.80 -6.84 8.95
CA GLY A 75 17.94 -7.73 8.70
C GLY A 75 17.64 -8.94 7.81
N VAL A 76 16.36 -9.15 7.45
CA VAL A 76 15.91 -10.31 6.66
C VAL A 76 15.43 -9.88 5.29
N VAL A 77 14.80 -8.70 5.20
CA VAL A 77 14.25 -8.16 3.96
C VAL A 77 14.71 -6.73 3.79
N THR A 78 15.50 -6.49 2.74
CA THR A 78 15.84 -5.13 2.33
C THR A 78 14.83 -4.64 1.30
N VAL A 79 14.56 -3.33 1.31
CA VAL A 79 13.69 -2.71 0.30
C VAL A 79 14.29 -2.90 -1.10
N ASP A 80 15.61 -2.77 -1.23
CA ASP A 80 16.31 -2.87 -2.50
C ASP A 80 16.16 -4.27 -3.11
N ASP A 81 16.38 -5.34 -2.34
CA ASP A 81 16.23 -6.72 -2.84
C ASP A 81 14.80 -7.00 -3.33
N MET A 82 13.79 -6.49 -2.61
CA MET A 82 12.39 -6.69 -2.98
C MET A 82 11.97 -5.85 -4.19
N VAL A 83 12.54 -4.66 -4.36
CA VAL A 83 12.36 -3.84 -5.55
C VAL A 83 12.97 -4.52 -6.77
N ASP A 84 14.18 -5.09 -6.65
CA ASP A 84 14.83 -5.83 -7.74
C ASP A 84 14.01 -7.06 -8.16
N GLN A 85 13.44 -7.78 -7.19
CA GLN A 85 12.54 -8.91 -7.48
C GLN A 85 11.26 -8.46 -8.18
N LEU A 86 10.66 -7.35 -7.72
CA LEU A 86 9.46 -6.80 -8.34
C LEU A 86 9.75 -6.31 -9.77
N GLU A 87 10.90 -5.68 -10.01
CA GLU A 87 11.35 -5.32 -11.35
C GLU A 87 11.48 -6.56 -12.23
N ALA A 88 12.14 -7.62 -11.75
CA ALA A 88 12.33 -8.85 -12.51
C ALA A 88 11.00 -9.49 -12.93
N LEU A 89 9.94 -9.39 -12.11
CA LEU A 89 8.60 -9.87 -12.44
C LEU A 89 7.88 -9.00 -13.47
N VAL A 90 8.09 -7.69 -13.44
CA VAL A 90 7.39 -6.75 -14.31
C VAL A 90 8.08 -6.56 -15.65
N LYS A 91 9.42 -6.66 -15.68
CA LYS A 91 10.27 -6.44 -16.85
C LYS A 91 9.85 -7.20 -18.11
N PRO A 92 9.43 -8.48 -18.06
CA PRO A 92 8.97 -9.21 -19.24
C PRO A 92 7.68 -8.65 -19.86
N LEU A 93 6.92 -7.86 -19.08
CA LEU A 93 5.65 -7.29 -19.49
C LEU A 93 5.80 -5.86 -20.02
N LEU A 94 6.99 -5.26 -19.90
CA LEU A 94 7.22 -3.89 -20.37
C LEU A 94 7.13 -3.82 -21.90
N VAL A 95 6.39 -2.83 -22.39
CA VAL A 95 6.43 -2.43 -23.80
C VAL A 95 7.71 -1.62 -23.98
N GLU A 96 8.62 -2.05 -24.85
CA GLU A 96 9.74 -1.20 -25.25
C GLU A 96 9.17 0.12 -25.78
N PRO A 97 9.61 1.29 -25.27
CA PRO A 97 9.23 2.55 -25.88
C PRO A 97 9.74 2.57 -27.33
N PRO A 98 8.98 3.15 -28.29
CA PRO A 98 9.46 3.24 -29.66
C PRO A 98 10.83 3.92 -29.66
N ARG A 99 11.84 3.24 -30.19
CA ARG A 99 13.18 3.81 -30.40
C ARG A 99 13.01 4.99 -31.34
N ARG A 100 13.18 6.21 -30.81
CA ARG A 100 13.23 7.44 -31.60
C ARG A 100 14.55 7.54 -32.35
#